data_AF-A0A4D6DMP1-F1
#
_entry.id   AF-A0A4D6DMP1-F1
#
_cell.length_a   1.000
_cell.length_b   1.000
_cell.length_c   1.000
_cell.angle_alpha   90.00
_cell.angle_beta   90.00
_cell.angle_gamma   90.00
#
_symmetry.space_group_name_H-M   'P 1'
#
loop_
_entity.id
_entity.type
_entity.pdbx_description
1 polymer ?
#
loop_
_entity_poly.entity_id
_entity_poly.type
_entity_poly.pdbx_seq_one_letter_code
_entity_poly.pdbx_strand_id
1 'polypeptide(L)'
;YDPEAGNHPTMPTVLWSFLSILALFMGTMLVLYVYGQMKELPGDPFNGAKGGTLTTIELEKGYEFVRPTQRATYKFFAFAVVLFLVQVLAGVLSAEDFVQGGPGMAMTQVLGIAMPFTVTRSWHTILQIYWFFMCWVGYTIFFLPRLARVPKGQLFLINLLFTLCVIVGAGALFGIYVGQMGYLSDQTAYWLGSQGWEFLELGRLWHVLMLVSFVLWITIIFRGVRPWITRQNMWSVPAWLFYGSAIMVMFLFFGLGATTTSNFAIADYWRWMTVHMWVEVTFEVFTTCIVGYMLVQMGLLNRAMAERVIFIAVMMFLIT
;
A
#
# COMPACT_ATOMS: atom_id res chain seq x y z
N TYR A 1 -13.02 -24.19 -17.24
CA TYR A 1 -13.06 -24.92 -18.52
C TYR A 1 -13.45 -26.33 -18.21
N ASP A 2 -14.58 -26.78 -18.74
CA ASP A 2 -15.13 -28.11 -18.46
C ASP A 2 -15.89 -28.58 -19.71
N PRO A 3 -15.23 -29.34 -20.60
CA PRO A 3 -15.85 -29.82 -21.84
C PRO A 3 -17.05 -30.75 -21.62
N GLU A 4 -17.06 -31.53 -20.54
CA GLU A 4 -18.12 -32.49 -20.26
C GLU A 4 -19.43 -31.77 -19.89
N ALA A 5 -19.32 -30.62 -19.20
CA ALA A 5 -20.44 -29.72 -18.94
C ALA A 5 -20.76 -28.76 -20.12
N GLY A 6 -20.05 -28.87 -21.26
CA GLY A 6 -20.19 -27.96 -22.40
C GLY A 6 -19.62 -26.55 -22.19
N ASN A 7 -18.78 -26.35 -21.16
CA ASN A 7 -18.20 -25.06 -20.82
C ASN A 7 -16.94 -24.77 -21.65
N HIS A 8 -17.16 -24.15 -22.81
CA HIS A 8 -16.12 -23.61 -23.69
C HIS A 8 -16.05 -22.07 -23.63
N PRO A 9 -14.91 -21.45 -23.99
CA PRO A 9 -14.82 -20.00 -24.11
C PRO A 9 -15.88 -19.46 -25.07
N THR A 10 -16.59 -18.42 -24.64
CA THR A 10 -17.63 -17.80 -25.47
C THR A 10 -17.02 -16.96 -26.60
N MET A 11 -17.77 -16.71 -27.67
CA MET A 11 -17.30 -15.85 -28.76
C MET A 11 -16.89 -14.44 -28.29
N PRO A 12 -17.64 -13.77 -27.39
CA PRO A 12 -17.18 -12.52 -26.79
C PRO A 12 -15.82 -12.62 -26.09
N THR A 13 -15.56 -13.72 -25.36
CA THR A 13 -14.25 -13.93 -24.70
C THR A 13 -13.11 -13.90 -25.71
N VAL A 14 -13.23 -14.65 -26.81
CA VAL A 14 -12.18 -14.72 -27.85
C VAL A 14 -12.02 -13.37 -28.56
N LEU A 15 -13.12 -12.73 -28.92
CA LEU A 15 -13.10 -11.45 -29.63
C LEU A 15 -12.44 -10.34 -28.79
N TRP A 16 -12.85 -10.18 -27.53
CA TRP A 16 -12.31 -9.15 -26.65
C TRP A 16 -10.85 -9.42 -26.28
N SER A 17 -10.43 -10.68 -26.13
CA SER A 17 -9.01 -11.00 -25.97
C SER A 17 -8.17 -10.52 -27.14
N PHE A 18 -8.59 -10.78 -28.39
CA PHE A 18 -7.87 -10.30 -29.57
C PHE A 18 -7.86 -8.77 -29.68
N LEU A 19 -9.03 -8.13 -29.49
CA LEU A 19 -9.14 -6.67 -29.53
C LEU A 19 -8.30 -5.99 -28.43
N SER A 20 -8.20 -6.58 -27.24
CA SER A 20 -7.40 -6.03 -26.15
C SER A 20 -5.90 -5.95 -26.49
N ILE A 21 -5.37 -6.91 -27.24
CA ILE A 21 -3.97 -6.92 -27.70
C ILE A 21 -3.73 -5.80 -28.71
N LEU A 22 -4.66 -5.59 -29.64
CA LEU A 22 -4.57 -4.48 -30.60
C LEU A 22 -4.65 -3.12 -29.90
N ALA A 23 -5.56 -2.98 -28.93
CA ALA A 23 -5.67 -1.79 -28.10
C ALA A 23 -4.37 -1.53 -27.31
N LEU A 24 -3.75 -2.57 -26.75
CA LEU A 24 -2.46 -2.47 -26.07
C LEU A 24 -1.35 -1.97 -27.01
N PHE A 25 -1.26 -2.50 -28.23
CA PHE A 25 -0.27 -2.03 -29.21
C PHE A 25 -0.50 -0.58 -29.60
N MET A 26 -1.75 -0.19 -29.90
CA MET A 26 -2.09 1.20 -30.22
C MET A 26 -1.76 2.14 -29.06
N GLY A 27 -2.13 1.77 -27.83
CA GLY A 27 -1.82 2.54 -26.63
C GLY A 27 -0.31 2.69 -26.41
N THR A 28 0.45 1.60 -26.55
CA THR A 28 1.92 1.62 -26.42
C THR A 28 2.56 2.52 -27.48
N MET A 29 2.14 2.41 -28.74
CA MET A 29 2.65 3.26 -29.83
C MET A 29 2.34 4.74 -29.57
N LEU A 30 1.13 5.07 -29.11
CA LEU A 30 0.73 6.43 -28.78
C LEU A 30 1.58 7.01 -27.64
N VAL A 31 1.78 6.23 -26.57
CA VAL A 31 2.62 6.65 -25.43
C VAL A 31 4.06 6.89 -25.86
N LEU A 32 4.64 5.99 -26.66
CA LEU A 32 6.01 6.16 -27.18
C LEU A 32 6.14 7.38 -28.10
N TYR A 33 5.12 7.65 -28.92
CA TYR A 33 5.07 8.84 -29.75
C TYR A 33 5.04 10.13 -28.91
N VAL A 34 4.13 10.21 -27.94
CA VAL A 34 4.00 11.36 -27.03
C VAL A 34 5.29 11.57 -26.24
N TYR A 35 5.88 10.49 -25.70
CA TYR A 35 7.16 10.55 -25.01
C TYR A 35 8.29 11.05 -25.91
N GLY A 36 8.34 10.58 -27.17
CA GLY A 36 9.30 11.05 -28.18
C GLY A 36 9.21 12.56 -28.41
N GLN A 37 8.00 13.09 -28.60
CA GLN A 37 7.76 14.53 -28.77
C GLN A 37 8.15 15.34 -27.53
N MET A 38 7.96 14.77 -26.33
CA MET A 38 8.34 15.45 -25.10
C MET A 38 9.84 15.53 -24.86
N LYS A 39 10.61 14.56 -25.39
CA LYS A 39 12.07 14.59 -25.32
C LYS A 39 12.67 15.78 -26.08
N GLU A 40 11.97 16.27 -27.11
CA GLU A 40 12.37 17.45 -27.88
C GLU A 40 12.08 18.77 -27.16
N LEU A 41 11.31 18.76 -26.06
CA LEU A 41 11.04 19.95 -25.27
C LEU A 41 12.31 20.42 -24.52
N PRO A 42 12.54 21.74 -24.42
CA PRO A 42 13.71 22.27 -23.73
C PRO A 42 13.69 21.96 -22.23
N GLY A 43 14.84 21.49 -21.72
CA GLY A 43 15.08 21.18 -20.30
C GLY A 43 15.66 19.78 -20.11
N ASP A 44 16.99 19.66 -20.17
CA ASP A 44 17.69 18.40 -19.86
C ASP A 44 17.33 17.96 -18.41
N PRO A 45 16.87 16.70 -18.20
CA PRO A 45 16.51 16.16 -16.89
C PRO A 45 17.57 16.40 -15.81
N PHE A 46 18.84 16.43 -16.21
CA PHE A 46 20.00 16.53 -15.32
C PHE A 46 20.61 17.93 -15.25
N ASN A 47 20.02 18.92 -15.94
CA ASN A 47 20.56 20.27 -15.93
C ASN A 47 20.49 20.88 -14.51
N GLY A 48 21.64 21.25 -13.96
CA GLY A 48 21.76 21.73 -12.58
C GLY A 48 21.79 20.64 -11.51
N ALA A 49 21.88 19.36 -11.89
CA ALA A 49 22.05 18.26 -10.96
C ALA A 49 23.43 18.32 -10.31
N LYS A 50 23.49 18.76 -9.05
CA LYS A 50 24.75 18.83 -8.28
C LYS A 50 25.05 17.55 -7.50
N GLY A 51 24.06 16.65 -7.39
CA GLY A 51 24.12 15.46 -6.54
C GLY A 51 24.16 15.83 -5.06
N GLY A 52 23.28 15.25 -4.26
CA GLY A 52 23.24 15.48 -2.82
C GLY A 52 22.67 14.28 -2.08
N THR A 53 23.23 13.98 -0.91
CA THR A 53 22.71 12.93 -0.04
C THR A 53 21.55 13.46 0.80
N LEU A 54 20.43 12.74 0.86
CA LEU A 54 19.27 13.11 1.69
C LEU A 54 19.52 13.06 3.21
N THR A 55 20.65 12.49 3.64
CA THR A 55 20.91 11.99 5.00
C THR A 55 22.21 12.46 5.66
N THR A 56 22.81 13.58 5.25
CA THR A 56 23.99 14.10 5.96
C THR A 56 23.61 14.82 7.26
N ILE A 57 24.39 14.58 8.32
CA ILE A 57 24.42 15.33 9.59
C ILE A 57 24.43 16.86 9.36
N GLU A 58 24.96 17.32 8.23
CA GLU A 58 24.98 18.73 7.83
C GLU A 58 23.61 19.31 7.47
N LEU A 59 22.69 18.51 6.94
CA LEU A 59 21.30 18.91 6.67
C LEU A 59 20.43 18.92 7.95
N GLU A 60 20.89 18.31 9.03
CA GLU A 60 20.22 18.28 10.35
C GLU A 60 20.71 19.40 11.30
N LYS A 61 21.78 20.12 10.98
CA LYS A 61 22.27 21.26 11.78
C LYS A 61 21.20 22.36 11.79
N GLY A 62 20.57 22.60 12.95
CA GLY A 62 19.53 23.62 13.15
C GLY A 62 18.09 23.10 13.29
N TYR A 63 17.88 21.78 13.19
CA TYR A 63 16.56 21.15 13.19
C TYR A 63 16.26 20.32 14.46
N GLU A 64 16.67 20.81 15.64
CA GLU A 64 16.48 20.11 16.92
C GLU A 64 15.02 19.71 17.21
N PHE A 65 14.05 20.49 16.73
CA PHE A 65 12.60 20.24 16.89
C PHE A 65 12.01 19.23 15.89
N VAL A 66 12.73 18.90 14.82
CA VAL A 66 12.31 17.97 13.76
C VAL A 66 12.74 16.52 14.07
N ARG A 67 13.92 16.38 14.68
CA ARG A 67 14.55 15.10 15.00
C ARG A 67 13.67 14.16 15.85
N PRO A 68 12.90 14.63 16.85
CA PRO A 68 12.05 13.75 17.64
C PRO A 68 10.94 13.09 16.82
N THR A 69 10.31 13.82 15.90
CA THR A 69 9.25 13.26 15.05
C THR A 69 9.78 12.30 13.99
N GLN A 70 10.97 12.55 13.46
CA GLN A 70 11.63 11.63 12.52
C GLN A 70 12.09 10.36 13.21
N ARG A 71 12.70 10.45 14.40
CA ARG A 71 13.10 9.28 15.18
C ARG A 71 11.89 8.42 15.58
N ALA A 72 10.74 9.05 15.82
CA ALA A 72 9.50 8.34 16.11
C ALA A 72 8.98 7.52 14.92
N THR A 73 9.48 7.69 13.69
CA THR A 73 9.10 6.83 12.56
C THR A 73 9.92 5.54 12.49
N TYR A 74 11.08 5.47 13.15
CA TYR A 74 11.96 4.28 13.09
C TYR A 74 11.29 3.01 13.60
N LYS A 75 10.40 3.13 14.58
CA LYS A 75 9.59 2.01 15.07
C LYS A 75 8.64 1.44 14.01
N PHE A 76 8.16 2.24 13.06
CA PHE A 76 7.35 1.72 11.95
C PHE A 76 8.18 0.83 11.03
N PHE A 77 9.40 1.27 10.69
CA PHE A 77 10.33 0.46 9.89
C PHE A 77 10.77 -0.80 10.63
N ALA A 78 11.10 -0.70 11.92
CA ALA A 78 11.44 -1.87 12.73
C ALA A 78 10.28 -2.87 12.80
N PHE A 79 9.05 -2.38 13.00
CA PHE A 79 7.86 -3.22 12.99
C PHE A 79 7.60 -3.85 11.61
N ALA A 80 7.80 -3.10 10.52
CA ALA A 80 7.71 -3.63 9.17
C ALA A 80 8.70 -4.78 8.93
N VAL A 81 9.94 -4.66 9.39
CA VAL A 81 10.94 -5.74 9.29
C VAL A 81 10.48 -6.99 10.03
N VAL A 82 9.94 -6.85 11.24
CA VAL A 82 9.39 -7.99 12.00
C VAL A 82 8.25 -8.66 11.24
N LEU A 83 7.29 -7.88 10.73
CA LEU A 83 6.16 -8.40 9.97
C LEU A 83 6.59 -9.05 8.65
N PHE A 84 7.60 -8.50 7.97
CA PHE A 84 8.20 -9.08 6.77
C PHE A 84 8.81 -10.46 7.07
N LEU A 85 9.56 -10.59 8.17
CA LEU A 85 10.11 -11.89 8.58
C LEU A 85 8.99 -12.91 8.87
N VAL A 86 7.94 -12.50 9.58
CA VAL A 86 6.77 -13.37 9.83
C VAL A 86 6.07 -13.75 8.52
N GLN A 87 5.95 -12.82 7.57
CA GLN A 87 5.36 -13.07 6.24
C GLN A 87 6.16 -14.09 5.43
N VAL A 88 7.48 -13.99 5.43
CA VAL A 88 8.37 -14.95 4.77
C VAL A 88 8.24 -16.33 5.42
N LEU A 89 8.24 -16.40 6.76
CA LEU A 89 8.04 -17.66 7.49
C LEU A 89 6.68 -18.29 7.17
N ALA A 90 5.60 -17.50 7.15
CA ALA A 90 4.26 -17.97 6.77
C ALA A 90 4.24 -18.49 5.32
N GLY A 91 5.01 -17.88 4.41
CA GLY A 91 5.19 -18.36 3.05
C GLY A 91 5.91 -19.70 2.96
N VAL A 92 7.00 -19.86 3.72
CA VAL A 92 7.73 -21.14 3.82
C VAL A 92 6.81 -22.24 4.36
N LEU A 93 6.07 -21.97 5.44
CA LEU A 93 5.12 -22.93 6.02
C LEU A 93 3.98 -23.28 5.06
N SER A 94 3.50 -22.32 4.27
CA SER A 94 2.47 -22.59 3.26
C SER A 94 3.00 -23.42 2.10
N ALA A 95 4.24 -23.17 1.66
CA ALA A 95 4.87 -23.93 0.59
C ALA A 95 5.18 -25.37 0.99
N GLU A 96 5.45 -25.61 2.27
CA GLU A 96 5.68 -26.94 2.83
C GLU A 96 4.51 -27.89 2.58
N ASP A 97 3.25 -27.44 2.69
CA ASP A 97 2.09 -28.30 2.48
C ASP A 97 2.01 -28.89 1.05
N PHE A 98 2.76 -28.34 0.10
CA PHE A 98 2.89 -28.86 -1.27
C PHE A 98 4.07 -29.81 -1.47
N VAL A 99 4.92 -30.01 -0.45
CA VAL A 99 6.08 -30.89 -0.48
C VAL A 99 6.05 -31.88 0.70
N GLN A 100 6.69 -33.03 0.56
CA GLN A 100 6.72 -34.02 1.65
C GLN A 100 7.83 -33.66 2.66
N GLY A 101 7.51 -32.87 3.68
CA GLY A 101 8.40 -32.59 4.82
C GLY A 101 8.71 -31.11 5.02
N GLY A 102 8.95 -30.68 6.27
CA GLY A 102 9.43 -29.33 6.54
C GLY A 102 9.29 -28.85 8.00
N PRO A 103 9.58 -27.56 8.25
CA PRO A 103 9.59 -26.96 9.58
C PRO A 103 8.22 -26.92 10.28
N GLY A 104 7.11 -26.84 9.55
CA GLY A 104 5.74 -26.85 10.03
C GLY A 104 5.31 -28.21 10.59
N MET A 105 5.68 -29.30 9.91
CA MET A 105 5.52 -30.66 10.45
C MET A 105 6.38 -30.88 11.70
N ALA A 106 7.64 -30.44 11.68
CA ALA A 106 8.51 -30.52 12.85
C ALA A 106 7.95 -29.72 14.04
N MET A 107 7.42 -28.52 13.78
CA MET A 107 6.76 -27.68 14.78
C MET A 107 5.51 -28.34 15.36
N THR A 108 4.68 -28.96 14.52
CA THR A 108 3.48 -29.68 14.97
C THR A 108 3.85 -30.89 15.83
N GLN A 109 4.90 -31.63 15.47
CA GLN A 109 5.38 -32.80 16.21
C GLN A 109 6.02 -32.44 17.56
N VAL A 110 6.76 -31.32 17.62
CA VAL A 110 7.50 -30.91 18.83
C VAL A 110 6.67 -30.04 19.77
N LEU A 111 5.90 -29.08 19.23
CA LEU A 111 5.15 -28.10 20.02
C LEU A 111 3.65 -28.39 20.11
N GLY A 112 3.12 -29.33 19.31
CA GLY A 112 1.68 -29.62 19.27
C GLY A 112 0.82 -28.49 18.67
N ILE A 113 1.45 -27.48 18.06
CA ILE A 113 0.76 -26.34 17.43
C ILE A 113 0.59 -26.65 15.95
N ALA A 114 -0.64 -26.97 15.54
CA ALA A 114 -0.99 -27.15 14.15
C ALA A 114 -1.26 -25.80 13.48
N MET A 115 -0.62 -25.58 12.34
CA MET A 115 -0.76 -24.35 11.55
C MET A 115 -1.26 -24.73 10.16
N PRO A 116 -2.59 -24.77 9.94
CA PRO A 116 -3.14 -25.22 8.67
C PRO A 116 -2.80 -24.25 7.54
N PHE A 117 -2.71 -24.77 6.32
CA PHE A 117 -2.48 -24.01 5.09
C PHE A 117 -3.31 -22.73 4.99
N THR A 118 -4.59 -22.79 5.39
CA THR A 118 -5.50 -21.65 5.35
C THR A 118 -4.99 -20.47 6.16
N VAL A 119 -4.46 -20.72 7.36
CA VAL A 119 -3.93 -19.68 8.25
C VAL A 119 -2.61 -19.14 7.73
N THR A 120 -1.67 -20.03 7.38
CA THR A 120 -0.34 -19.62 6.92
C THR A 120 -0.44 -18.85 5.61
N ARG A 121 -1.33 -19.25 4.70
CA ARG A 121 -1.64 -18.51 3.48
C ARG A 121 -2.22 -17.13 3.80
N SER A 122 -3.25 -17.06 4.66
CA SER A 122 -3.88 -15.79 5.02
C SER A 122 -2.91 -14.83 5.69
N TRP A 123 -2.00 -15.32 6.54
CA TRP A 123 -0.92 -14.50 7.09
C TRP A 123 0.06 -14.05 6.01
N HIS A 124 0.47 -14.95 5.12
CA HIS A 124 1.40 -14.60 4.05
C HIS A 124 0.86 -13.49 3.14
N THR A 125 -0.41 -13.58 2.73
CA THR A 125 -1.06 -12.58 1.87
C THR A 125 -1.30 -11.27 2.61
N ILE A 126 -1.87 -11.30 3.82
CA ILE A 126 -2.24 -10.06 4.50
C ILE A 126 -1.03 -9.30 5.04
N LEU A 127 -0.03 -10.03 5.56
CA LEU A 127 1.18 -9.40 6.07
C LEU A 127 2.00 -8.78 4.94
N GLN A 128 1.97 -9.36 3.74
CA GLN A 128 2.64 -8.79 2.56
C GLN A 128 2.15 -7.38 2.27
N ILE A 129 0.85 -7.16 2.37
CA ILE A 129 0.23 -5.83 2.27
C ILE A 129 0.62 -5.00 3.51
N TYR A 130 0.51 -5.58 4.70
CA TYR A 130 0.61 -4.84 5.95
C TYR A 130 2.00 -4.24 6.23
N TRP A 131 3.07 -5.03 6.15
CA TRP A 131 4.43 -4.54 6.42
C TRP A 131 4.85 -3.47 5.42
N PHE A 132 4.42 -3.64 4.17
CA PHE A 132 4.68 -2.71 3.10
C PHE A 132 4.08 -1.34 3.37
N PHE A 133 2.81 -1.28 3.79
CA PHE A 133 2.17 -0.02 4.19
C PHE A 133 2.83 0.62 5.41
N MET A 134 3.35 -0.16 6.37
CA MET A 134 4.08 0.40 7.52
C MET A 134 5.33 1.18 7.08
N CYS A 135 6.04 0.71 6.05
CA CYS A 135 7.17 1.44 5.46
C CYS A 135 6.74 2.78 4.86
N TRP A 136 5.66 2.80 4.08
CA TRP A 136 5.18 4.03 3.42
C TRP A 136 4.60 5.05 4.41
N VAL A 137 3.86 4.58 5.41
CA VAL A 137 3.38 5.41 6.51
C VAL A 137 4.57 6.01 7.28
N GLY A 138 5.56 5.19 7.62
CA GLY A 138 6.79 5.66 8.28
C GLY A 138 7.56 6.69 7.44
N TYR A 139 7.70 6.43 6.14
CA TYR A 139 8.42 7.31 5.21
C TYR A 139 7.74 8.66 5.02
N THR A 140 6.42 8.67 4.77
CA THR A 140 5.68 9.92 4.56
C THR A 140 5.75 10.82 5.79
N ILE A 141 5.64 10.26 7.00
CA ILE A 141 5.77 11.02 8.25
C ILE A 141 7.21 11.51 8.46
N PHE A 142 8.22 10.69 8.15
CA PHE A 142 9.64 11.05 8.26
C PHE A 142 9.97 12.29 7.42
N PHE A 143 9.25 12.42 6.31
CA PHE A 143 9.43 13.48 5.36
C PHE A 143 8.73 14.82 5.74
N LEU A 144 7.56 14.78 6.40
CA LEU A 144 6.75 15.98 6.69
C LEU A 144 7.52 17.20 7.26
N PRO A 145 8.44 17.03 8.23
CA PRO A 145 9.13 18.17 8.83
C PRO A 145 10.02 18.97 7.87
N ARG A 146 10.36 18.39 6.71
CA ARG A 146 11.17 19.04 5.67
C ARG A 146 10.36 20.04 4.86
N LEU A 147 9.03 19.89 4.83
CA LEU A 147 8.11 20.79 4.12
C LEU A 147 7.72 22.01 4.95
N ALA A 148 7.37 21.79 6.21
CA ALA A 148 6.89 22.82 7.11
C ALA A 148 7.27 22.53 8.55
N ARG A 149 7.21 23.56 9.39
CA ARG A 149 7.43 23.42 10.82
C ARG A 149 6.43 22.44 11.43
N VAL A 150 6.94 21.53 12.27
CA VAL A 150 6.14 20.50 12.93
C VAL A 150 5.01 21.12 13.76
N PRO A 151 3.73 20.73 13.53
CA PRO A 151 2.61 21.19 14.34
C PRO A 151 2.68 20.71 15.79
N LYS A 152 2.08 21.46 16.72
CA LYS A 152 1.97 21.03 18.12
C LYS A 152 1.19 19.71 18.21
N GLY A 153 1.67 18.77 19.05
CA GLY A 153 1.02 17.47 19.26
C GLY A 153 1.29 16.41 18.18
N GLN A 154 2.11 16.68 17.16
CA GLN A 154 2.38 15.72 16.08
C GLN A 154 3.00 14.41 16.60
N LEU A 155 3.92 14.50 17.57
CA LEU A 155 4.56 13.33 18.16
C LEU A 155 3.55 12.39 18.83
N PHE A 156 2.56 12.94 19.54
CA PHE A 156 1.49 12.15 20.15
C PHE A 156 0.67 11.41 19.09
N LEU A 157 0.29 12.09 18.00
CA LEU A 157 -0.47 11.48 16.90
C LEU A 157 0.32 10.36 16.21
N ILE A 158 1.63 10.55 15.98
CA ILE A 158 2.51 9.52 15.42
C ILE A 158 2.60 8.31 16.36
N ASN A 159 2.66 8.55 17.67
CA ASN A 159 2.68 7.49 18.66
C ASN A 159 1.35 6.73 18.73
N LEU A 160 0.23 7.45 18.72
CA LEU A 160 -1.11 6.87 18.68
C LEU A 160 -1.30 6.02 17.42
N LEU A 161 -0.92 6.55 16.25
CA LEU A 161 -0.99 5.83 14.98
C LEU A 161 -0.22 4.51 15.05
N PHE A 162 1.02 4.55 15.54
CA PHE A 162 1.81 3.32 15.70
C PHE A 162 1.15 2.31 16.63
N THR A 163 0.61 2.76 17.77
CA THR A 163 -0.10 1.88 18.70
C THR A 163 -1.30 1.21 18.02
N LEU A 164 -2.09 1.96 17.25
CA LEU A 164 -3.19 1.40 16.47
C LEU A 164 -2.71 0.38 15.44
N CYS A 165 -1.60 0.65 14.73
CA CYS A 165 -1.00 -0.30 13.80
C CYS A 165 -0.55 -1.59 14.51
N VAL A 166 0.08 -1.49 15.68
CA VAL A 166 0.48 -2.69 16.44
C VAL A 166 -0.75 -3.50 16.87
N ILE A 167 -1.81 -2.83 17.34
CA ILE A 167 -3.06 -3.49 17.73
C ILE A 167 -3.70 -4.19 16.53
N VAL A 168 -3.78 -3.53 15.38
CA VAL A 168 -4.33 -4.13 14.14
C VAL A 168 -3.48 -5.30 13.66
N GLY A 169 -2.15 -5.16 13.64
CA GLY A 169 -1.25 -6.24 13.24
C GLY A 169 -1.35 -7.46 14.16
N ALA A 170 -1.42 -7.24 15.48
CA ALA A 170 -1.67 -8.31 16.44
C ALA A 170 -3.05 -8.95 16.22
N GLY A 171 -4.08 -8.12 16.02
CA GLY A 171 -5.43 -8.57 15.69
C GLY A 171 -5.50 -9.40 14.41
N ALA A 172 -4.73 -9.05 13.38
CA ALA A 172 -4.63 -9.83 12.15
C ALA A 172 -3.97 -11.20 12.42
N LEU A 173 -2.85 -11.24 13.14
CA LEU A 173 -2.17 -12.50 13.45
C LEU A 173 -3.05 -13.43 14.30
N PHE A 174 -3.45 -12.97 15.49
CA PHE A 174 -4.20 -13.78 16.44
C PHE A 174 -5.65 -14.01 16.00
N GLY A 175 -6.30 -12.98 15.45
CA GLY A 175 -7.68 -13.09 14.98
C GLY A 175 -7.82 -14.10 13.85
N ILE A 176 -6.97 -14.04 12.82
CA ILE A 176 -7.03 -15.00 11.71
C ILE A 176 -6.81 -16.43 12.20
N TYR A 177 -5.82 -16.66 13.06
CA TYR A 177 -5.55 -18.00 13.60
C TYR A 177 -6.75 -18.53 14.41
N VAL A 178 -7.22 -17.78 15.41
CA VAL A 178 -8.31 -18.25 16.29
C VAL A 178 -9.64 -18.37 15.52
N GLY A 179 -9.89 -17.49 14.55
CA GLY A 179 -11.06 -17.53 13.69
C GLY A 179 -11.07 -18.74 12.75
N GLN A 180 -9.97 -19.01 12.05
CA GLN A 180 -9.91 -20.11 11.09
C GLN A 180 -9.72 -21.49 11.74
N MET A 181 -9.16 -21.56 12.95
CA MET A 181 -9.10 -22.80 13.75
C MET A 181 -10.45 -23.19 14.34
N GLY A 182 -11.49 -22.37 14.19
CA GLY A 182 -12.84 -22.67 14.69
C GLY A 182 -13.01 -22.51 16.20
N TYR A 183 -12.12 -21.77 16.88
CA TYR A 183 -12.25 -21.49 18.31
C TYR A 183 -13.29 -20.41 18.63
N LEU A 184 -13.79 -19.69 17.62
CA LEU A 184 -14.82 -18.66 17.74
C LEU A 184 -16.11 -19.11 17.05
N SER A 185 -17.26 -18.62 17.52
CA SER A 185 -18.51 -18.73 16.76
C SER A 185 -18.45 -17.89 15.48
N ASP A 186 -19.24 -18.22 14.47
CA ASP A 186 -19.22 -17.55 13.15
C ASP A 186 -19.38 -16.03 13.26
N GLN A 187 -20.28 -15.56 14.14
CA GLN A 187 -20.50 -14.13 14.35
C GLN A 187 -19.27 -13.46 14.99
N THR A 188 -18.63 -14.11 15.96
CA THR A 188 -17.44 -13.58 16.61
C THR A 188 -16.22 -13.66 15.67
N ALA A 189 -16.12 -14.71 14.86
CA ALA A 189 -15.08 -14.86 13.84
C ALA A 189 -15.17 -13.77 12.77
N TYR A 190 -16.37 -13.39 12.33
CA TYR A 190 -16.54 -12.28 11.39
C TYR A 190 -15.99 -10.95 11.93
N TRP A 191 -16.17 -10.66 13.22
CA TRP A 191 -15.75 -9.40 13.84
C TRP A 191 -14.29 -9.40 14.32
N LEU A 192 -13.87 -10.44 15.02
CA LEU A 192 -12.57 -10.53 15.70
C LEU A 192 -11.61 -11.55 15.06
N GLY A 193 -12.13 -12.42 14.21
CA GLY A 193 -11.38 -13.50 13.57
C GLY A 193 -10.99 -13.17 12.14
N SER A 194 -11.54 -13.93 11.20
CA SER A 194 -11.36 -13.74 9.77
C SER A 194 -12.69 -13.59 9.02
N GLN A 195 -12.72 -12.71 8.01
CA GLN A 195 -13.88 -12.56 7.13
C GLN A 195 -13.94 -13.63 6.01
N GLY A 196 -12.87 -14.38 5.78
CA GLY A 196 -12.82 -15.45 4.78
C GLY A 196 -12.60 -14.98 3.33
N TRP A 197 -12.41 -13.69 3.09
CA TRP A 197 -12.09 -13.16 1.75
C TRP A 197 -10.58 -12.98 1.58
N GLU A 198 -10.03 -13.51 0.49
CA GLU A 198 -8.63 -13.29 0.14
C GLU A 198 -8.32 -11.80 -0.02
N PHE A 199 -7.21 -11.36 0.56
CA PHE A 199 -6.74 -9.97 0.73
C PHE A 199 -7.58 -9.10 1.67
N LEU A 200 -8.74 -9.58 2.15
CA LEU A 200 -9.59 -8.93 3.15
C LEU A 200 -9.83 -9.87 4.34
N GLU A 201 -8.78 -10.58 4.77
CA GLU A 201 -8.89 -11.64 5.76
C GLU A 201 -9.10 -11.12 7.18
N LEU A 202 -8.75 -9.87 7.48
CA LEU A 202 -8.92 -9.30 8.83
C LEU A 202 -10.39 -9.34 9.26
N GLY A 203 -10.67 -9.71 10.51
CA GLY A 203 -11.99 -9.50 11.10
C GLY A 203 -12.47 -8.04 11.00
N ARG A 204 -13.78 -7.82 10.97
CA ARG A 204 -14.39 -6.51 10.70
C ARG A 204 -13.95 -5.42 11.69
N LEU A 205 -13.74 -5.75 12.96
CA LEU A 205 -13.24 -4.79 13.95
C LEU A 205 -11.84 -4.29 13.58
N TRP A 206 -10.94 -5.22 13.26
CA TRP A 206 -9.56 -4.92 12.88
C TRP A 206 -9.50 -4.13 11.57
N HIS A 207 -10.37 -4.46 10.62
CA HIS A 207 -10.55 -3.71 9.39
C HIS A 207 -10.98 -2.26 9.66
N VAL A 208 -12.01 -2.02 10.49
CA VAL A 208 -12.43 -0.66 10.84
C VAL A 208 -11.32 0.10 11.57
N LEU A 209 -10.61 -0.56 12.50
CA LEU A 209 -9.49 0.05 13.21
C LEU A 209 -8.32 0.40 12.29
N MET A 210 -8.08 -0.41 11.25
CA MET A 210 -7.14 -0.12 10.17
C MET A 210 -7.57 1.13 9.40
N LEU A 211 -8.85 1.26 9.01
CA LEU A 211 -9.37 2.45 8.35
C LEU A 211 -9.20 3.70 9.22
N VAL A 212 -9.52 3.61 10.51
CA VAL A 212 -9.30 4.70 11.48
C VAL A 212 -7.82 5.09 11.54
N SER A 213 -6.91 4.12 11.49
CA SER A 213 -5.46 4.36 11.47
C SER A 213 -5.04 5.12 10.20
N PHE A 214 -5.56 4.73 9.03
CA PHE A 214 -5.30 5.43 7.77
C PHE A 214 -5.89 6.85 7.74
N VAL A 215 -7.08 7.06 8.29
CA VAL A 215 -7.67 8.41 8.44
C VAL A 215 -6.81 9.28 9.37
N LEU A 216 -6.32 8.72 10.48
CA LEU A 216 -5.39 9.39 11.37
C LEU A 216 -4.08 9.74 10.65
N TRP A 217 -3.55 8.83 9.84
CA TRP A 217 -2.36 9.06 9.01
C TRP A 217 -2.55 10.22 8.02
N ILE A 218 -3.67 10.28 7.29
CA ILE A 218 -3.98 11.42 6.42
C ILE A 218 -4.12 12.72 7.21
N THR A 219 -4.70 12.66 8.41
CA THR A 219 -4.79 13.82 9.30
C THR A 219 -3.40 14.33 9.71
N ILE A 220 -2.45 13.42 10.01
CA ILE A 220 -1.06 13.76 10.32
C ILE A 220 -0.38 14.42 9.11
N ILE A 221 -0.55 13.87 7.91
CA ILE A 221 -0.01 14.44 6.67
C ILE A 221 -0.62 15.83 6.42
N PHE A 222 -1.94 15.94 6.45
CA PHE A 222 -2.65 17.20 6.24
C PHE A 222 -2.15 18.30 7.17
N ARG A 223 -1.97 18.01 8.47
CA ARG A 223 -1.42 18.98 9.43
C ARG A 223 -0.02 19.46 9.07
N GLY A 224 0.83 18.58 8.51
CA GLY A 224 2.18 18.90 8.08
C GLY A 224 2.23 19.67 6.76
N VAL A 225 1.39 19.31 5.80
CA VAL A 225 1.42 19.90 4.44
C VAL A 225 0.54 21.15 4.33
N ARG A 226 -0.50 21.32 5.16
CA ARG A 226 -1.44 22.47 5.11
C ARG A 226 -0.76 23.84 5.10
N PRO A 227 0.25 24.16 5.94
CA PRO A 227 0.90 25.47 5.91
C PRO A 227 1.66 25.74 4.60
N TRP A 228 1.99 24.67 3.88
CA TRP A 228 2.76 24.71 2.66
C TRP A 228 1.87 24.86 1.43
N ILE A 229 0.65 24.31 1.41
CA ILE A 229 -0.28 24.41 0.27
C ILE A 229 -0.83 25.83 0.15
N THR A 230 -0.56 26.46 -0.99
CA THR A 230 -1.01 27.78 -1.43
C THR A 230 -1.55 27.67 -2.87
N ARG A 231 -2.24 28.71 -3.37
CA ARG A 231 -2.76 28.71 -4.75
C ARG A 231 -1.67 28.54 -5.82
N GLN A 232 -0.43 28.93 -5.53
CA GLN A 232 0.67 28.90 -6.49
C GLN A 232 1.38 27.53 -6.56
N ASN A 233 1.27 26.69 -5.53
CA ASN A 233 1.96 25.40 -5.44
C ASN A 233 1.01 24.20 -5.26
N MET A 234 -0.28 24.38 -5.57
CA MET A 234 -1.29 23.33 -5.48
C MET A 234 -1.04 22.14 -6.42
N TRP A 235 -0.25 22.33 -7.48
CA TRP A 235 0.11 21.31 -8.48
C TRP A 235 1.51 20.72 -8.28
N SER A 236 2.14 21.05 -7.17
CA SER A 236 3.48 20.57 -6.86
C SER A 236 3.49 19.14 -6.34
N VAL A 237 4.68 18.55 -6.32
CA VAL A 237 4.87 17.18 -5.85
C VAL A 237 4.33 16.92 -4.41
N PRO A 238 4.56 17.78 -3.40
CA PRO A 238 3.99 17.56 -2.06
C PRO A 238 2.45 17.63 -2.00
N ALA A 239 1.83 18.45 -2.85
CA ALA A 239 0.38 18.53 -2.94
C ALA A 239 -0.19 17.25 -3.59
N TRP A 240 0.43 16.79 -4.69
CA TRP A 240 0.11 15.52 -5.31
C TRP A 240 0.28 14.32 -4.37
N LEU A 241 1.33 14.33 -3.55
CA LEU A 241 1.53 13.31 -2.52
C LEU A 241 0.35 13.28 -1.53
N PHE A 242 -0.12 14.45 -1.08
CA PHE A 242 -1.28 14.54 -0.20
C PHE A 242 -2.56 14.06 -0.89
N TYR A 243 -2.83 14.50 -2.12
CA TYR A 243 -4.01 14.09 -2.88
C TYR A 243 -4.03 12.59 -3.16
N GLY A 244 -2.90 12.04 -3.64
CA GLY A 244 -2.75 10.60 -3.88
C GLY A 244 -2.95 9.79 -2.61
N SER A 245 -2.37 10.23 -1.48
CA SER A 245 -2.58 9.57 -0.18
C SER A 245 -4.05 9.61 0.25
N ALA A 246 -4.72 10.75 0.09
CA ALA A 246 -6.12 10.91 0.49
C ALA A 246 -7.07 10.06 -0.37
N ILE A 247 -6.85 10.01 -1.69
CA ILE A 247 -7.60 9.15 -2.61
C ILE A 247 -7.34 7.68 -2.26
N MET A 248 -6.09 7.29 -2.04
CA MET A 248 -5.75 5.93 -1.61
C MET A 248 -6.55 5.51 -0.36
N VAL A 249 -6.63 6.36 0.66
CA VAL A 249 -7.41 6.06 1.86
C VAL A 249 -8.92 6.07 1.60
N MET A 250 -9.42 6.89 0.68
CA MET A 250 -10.83 6.86 0.28
C MET A 250 -11.21 5.51 -0.35
N PHE A 251 -10.38 4.98 -1.24
CA PHE A 251 -10.64 3.70 -1.93
C PHE A 251 -10.64 2.50 -0.97
N LEU A 252 -9.90 2.57 0.14
CA LEU A 252 -9.95 1.55 1.20
C LEU A 252 -11.35 1.37 1.81
N PHE A 253 -12.20 2.40 1.81
CA PHE A 253 -13.56 2.28 2.34
C PHE A 253 -14.46 1.36 1.50
N PHE A 254 -14.11 1.08 0.23
CA PHE A 254 -14.81 0.08 -0.58
C PHE A 254 -14.76 -1.32 0.04
N GLY A 255 -13.75 -1.61 0.86
CA GLY A 255 -13.64 -2.88 1.58
C GLY A 255 -14.76 -3.13 2.60
N LEU A 256 -15.51 -2.10 2.97
CA LEU A 256 -16.71 -2.23 3.81
C LEU A 256 -17.90 -2.78 3.03
N GLY A 257 -17.92 -2.66 1.70
CA GLY A 257 -18.98 -3.18 0.84
C GLY A 257 -18.94 -4.71 0.67
N ALA A 258 -17.78 -5.33 0.85
CA ALA A 258 -17.63 -6.78 0.83
C ALA A 258 -18.16 -7.38 2.13
N THR A 259 -19.41 -7.86 2.13
CA THR A 259 -20.08 -8.46 3.30
C THR A 259 -20.37 -9.94 3.07
N THR A 260 -20.46 -10.71 4.16
CA THR A 260 -20.75 -12.16 4.13
C THR A 260 -22.19 -12.49 3.78
N THR A 261 -23.11 -11.53 3.87
CA THR A 261 -24.55 -11.73 3.61
C THR A 261 -24.96 -11.33 2.19
N SER A 262 -24.09 -10.67 1.44
CA SER A 262 -24.38 -10.26 0.07
C SER A 262 -24.14 -11.40 -0.93
N ASN A 263 -24.70 -11.26 -2.13
CA ASN A 263 -24.41 -12.20 -3.22
C ASN A 263 -22.89 -12.24 -3.49
N PHE A 264 -22.35 -13.44 -3.73
CA PHE A 264 -20.91 -13.63 -3.97
C PHE A 264 -20.35 -12.68 -5.04
N ALA A 265 -21.04 -12.50 -6.16
CA ALA A 265 -20.57 -11.62 -7.24
C ALA A 265 -20.53 -10.14 -6.82
N ILE A 266 -21.44 -9.70 -5.96
CA ILE A 266 -21.46 -8.33 -5.43
C ILE A 266 -20.35 -8.15 -4.39
N ALA A 267 -20.15 -9.13 -3.51
CA ALA A 267 -19.06 -9.11 -2.54
C ALA A 267 -17.69 -9.11 -3.24
N ASP A 268 -17.52 -9.93 -4.28
CA ASP A 268 -16.30 -10.04 -5.05
C ASP A 268 -16.01 -8.76 -5.86
N TYR A 269 -17.05 -8.11 -6.40
CA TYR A 269 -16.93 -6.78 -7.00
C TYR A 269 -16.34 -5.76 -6.01
N TRP A 270 -16.89 -5.65 -4.79
CA TRP A 270 -16.37 -4.73 -3.78
C TRP A 270 -14.97 -5.12 -3.28
N ARG A 271 -14.68 -6.42 -3.21
CA ARG A 271 -13.35 -6.94 -2.88
C ARG A 271 -12.32 -6.48 -3.90
N TRP A 272 -12.57 -6.65 -5.20
CA TRP A 272 -11.66 -6.20 -6.25
C TRP A 272 -11.62 -4.68 -6.41
N MET A 273 -12.72 -3.97 -6.17
CA MET A 273 -12.70 -2.50 -6.04
C MET A 273 -11.76 -2.04 -4.92
N THR A 274 -11.59 -2.86 -3.87
CA THR A 274 -10.54 -2.61 -2.88
C THR A 274 -9.21 -3.05 -3.43
N VAL A 275 -8.97 -4.34 -3.68
CA VAL A 275 -7.65 -4.88 -4.03
C VAL A 275 -7.04 -4.20 -5.26
N HIS A 276 -7.74 -4.18 -6.40
CA HIS A 276 -7.19 -3.65 -7.65
C HIS A 276 -7.13 -2.12 -7.64
N MET A 277 -8.25 -1.44 -7.36
CA MET A 277 -8.25 0.03 -7.46
C MET A 277 -7.44 0.69 -6.33
N TRP A 278 -7.41 0.14 -5.12
CA TRP A 278 -6.57 0.67 -4.05
C TRP A 278 -5.09 0.30 -4.22
N VAL A 279 -4.76 -1.00 -4.31
CA VAL A 279 -3.34 -1.44 -4.30
C VAL A 279 -2.65 -1.18 -5.62
N GLU A 280 -3.32 -1.34 -6.75
CA GLU A 280 -2.68 -1.21 -8.06
C GLU A 280 -2.71 0.26 -8.50
N VAL A 281 -3.91 0.84 -8.62
CA VAL A 281 -4.09 2.16 -9.25
C VAL A 281 -3.59 3.30 -8.35
N THR A 282 -4.05 3.38 -7.10
CA THR A 282 -3.68 4.55 -6.25
C THR A 282 -2.25 4.50 -5.73
N PHE A 283 -1.73 3.28 -5.53
CA PHE A 283 -0.41 3.10 -4.98
C PHE A 283 0.69 3.41 -6.00
N GLU A 284 0.52 3.03 -7.26
CA GLU A 284 1.50 3.31 -8.31
C GLU A 284 1.69 4.82 -8.53
N VAL A 285 0.58 5.57 -8.50
CA VAL A 285 0.60 7.04 -8.50
C VAL A 285 1.36 7.58 -7.28
N PHE A 286 1.05 7.06 -6.09
CA PHE A 286 1.70 7.47 -4.84
C PHE A 286 3.21 7.21 -4.86
N THR A 287 3.66 6.04 -5.31
CA THR A 287 5.10 5.72 -5.42
C THR A 287 5.81 6.57 -6.45
N THR A 288 5.17 6.82 -7.60
CA THR A 288 5.75 7.67 -8.66
C THR A 288 5.97 9.09 -8.12
N CYS A 289 5.00 9.62 -7.36
CA CYS A 289 5.14 10.92 -6.70
C CYS A 289 6.27 10.95 -5.68
N ILE A 290 6.38 9.95 -4.81
CA ILE A 290 7.43 9.90 -3.78
C ILE A 290 8.82 9.73 -4.39
N VAL A 291 8.98 8.79 -5.32
CA VAL A 291 10.28 8.53 -5.94
C VAL A 291 10.72 9.77 -6.73
N GLY A 292 9.82 10.35 -7.53
CA GLY A 292 10.10 11.60 -8.22
C GLY A 292 10.48 12.72 -7.26
N TYR A 293 9.79 12.84 -6.12
CA TYR A 293 10.13 13.79 -5.07
C TYR A 293 11.53 13.56 -4.49
N MET A 294 11.87 12.32 -4.13
CA MET A 294 13.17 11.96 -3.59
C MET A 294 14.30 12.34 -4.54
N LEU A 295 14.13 12.03 -5.83
CA LEU A 295 15.12 12.34 -6.87
C LEU A 295 15.32 13.85 -7.04
N VAL A 296 14.24 14.64 -6.98
CA VAL A 296 14.33 16.11 -6.99
C VAL A 296 15.06 16.63 -5.75
N GLN A 297 14.78 16.08 -4.56
CA GLN A 297 15.43 16.50 -3.33
C GLN A 297 16.91 16.13 -3.25
N MET A 298 17.32 15.01 -3.85
CA MET A 298 18.73 14.66 -4.01
C MET A 298 19.44 15.50 -5.07
N GLY A 299 18.71 16.39 -5.76
CA GLY A 299 19.25 17.17 -6.87
C GLY A 299 19.69 16.29 -8.02
N LEU A 300 19.08 15.11 -8.21
CA LEU A 300 19.33 14.21 -9.32
C LEU A 300 18.45 14.53 -10.52
N LEU A 301 17.27 15.13 -10.28
CA LEU A 301 16.34 15.54 -11.32
C LEU A 301 15.88 16.99 -11.15
N ASN A 302 15.67 17.66 -12.27
CA ASN A 302 14.99 18.95 -12.28
C ASN A 302 13.51 18.79 -11.88
N ARG A 303 13.04 19.66 -10.98
CA ARG A 303 11.66 19.72 -10.51
C ARG A 303 10.64 19.77 -11.65
N ALA A 304 10.87 20.59 -12.67
CA ALA A 304 9.93 20.76 -13.78
C ALA A 304 9.76 19.46 -14.60
N MET A 305 10.83 18.67 -14.74
CA MET A 305 10.77 17.38 -15.42
C MET A 305 10.03 16.34 -14.58
N ALA A 306 10.33 16.28 -13.27
CA ALA A 306 9.64 15.37 -12.36
C ALA A 306 8.13 15.63 -12.31
N GLU A 307 7.71 16.91 -12.23
CA GLU A 307 6.29 17.28 -12.25
C GLU A 307 5.60 16.87 -13.57
N ARG A 308 6.26 17.00 -14.73
CA ARG A 308 5.71 16.57 -16.04
C ARG A 308 5.55 15.05 -16.14
N VAL A 309 6.57 14.29 -15.71
CA VAL A 309 6.53 12.81 -15.75
C VAL A 309 5.47 12.28 -14.79
N ILE A 310 5.40 12.82 -13.57
CA ILE A 310 4.36 12.48 -12.60
C ILE A 310 2.97 12.77 -13.18
N PHE A 311 2.78 13.93 -13.83
CA PHE A 311 1.49 14.27 -14.43
C PHE A 311 1.06 13.27 -15.50
N ILE A 312 1.97 12.83 -16.36
CA ILE A 312 1.67 11.83 -17.40
C ILE A 312 1.36 10.48 -16.80
N ALA A 313 2.16 10.05 -15.81
CA ALA A 313 1.88 8.83 -15.08
C ALA A 313 0.47 8.87 -14.49
N VAL A 314 0.13 9.93 -13.76
CA VAL A 314 -1.22 10.14 -13.19
C VAL A 314 -2.31 10.09 -14.27
N MET A 315 -2.11 10.79 -15.39
CA MET A 315 -3.11 10.80 -16.47
C MET A 315 -3.28 9.44 -17.13
N MET A 316 -2.19 8.70 -17.35
CA MET A 316 -2.25 7.35 -17.88
C MET A 316 -3.03 6.45 -16.91
N PHE A 317 -2.73 6.50 -15.61
CA PHE A 317 -3.45 5.72 -14.59
C PHE A 317 -4.91 6.09 -14.42
N LEU A 318 -5.32 7.32 -14.70
CA LEU A 318 -6.73 7.71 -14.64
C LEU A 318 -7.52 7.32 -15.89
N ILE A 319 -6.84 7.19 -17.03
CA ILE A 319 -7.47 6.85 -18.32
C ILE A 319 -7.60 5.32 -18.49
N THR A 320 -6.65 4.55 -17.95
CA THR A 320 -6.65 3.08 -17.95
C THR A 320 -7.40 2.52 -16.76
#